data_AF-A0A2N7DUX6-F1
#
_entry.id   AF-A0A2N7DUX6-F1
#
_cell.length_a   1.000
_cell.length_b   1.000
_cell.length_c   1.000
_cell.angle_alpha   90.00
_cell.angle_beta   90.00
_cell.angle_gamma   90.00
#
_symmetry.space_group_name_H-M   'P 1'
#
loop_
_entity.id
_entity.type
_entity.pdbx_description
1 polymer ?
#
loop_
_entity_poly.entity_id
_entity_poly.type
_entity_poly.pdbx_seq_one_letter_code
_entity_poly.pdbx_strand_id
1 'polypeptide(L)'
;MAVNTAVKESIVKTSQKIASYPIVDTGQRKSYSNNAVIPLPDNANDFYGQDASYSTNPPSYTDNNNGTITDNVTGLIWQKQMGDKLSYDEALLKINTLKLAGYGDWRIPTIKELYSLIQFTGSVKGEKALTPFIDTSFFNQPLGNTKAGEREIDAQTWSSTEYVGKTMKSDDTVFGVNFVDGRIKGYPKFNPRTKTPNKMYFRFVRGNKAYGKNNFIDNKDGTTTDLATGLTWQQTDSNKGLNWQQALQYSEDLTLAGHSDWRLPDAKELQSIVDYTRSPETSNSAAIDPIFYTSSIKNESGEKDYPYYWSSTTHLDGPVPESAAVYVAFGKALGEMRGITMDVHGAGSQRSDPKTGAPMSRGPQGDFIRVENYVRSVRDGNVVLAAQTYEQPLTEYINEYGRASNLTGSTTQKQNNKIKSSTQSNKFINRFDKDGDAKVSASEFKAGTKRFNHFDKNKDGYITADEAPTGPPKNTK
;
A
#
# COMPACT_ATOMS: atom_id res chain seq x y z
N MET A 1 -5.37 -53.32 -45.73
CA MET A 1 -6.32 -52.88 -44.68
C MET A 1 -5.51 -52.45 -43.47
N ALA A 2 -5.78 -51.24 -42.99
CA ALA A 2 -4.93 -50.46 -42.09
C ALA A 2 -4.85 -51.08 -40.67
N VAL A 3 -3.63 -51.12 -40.12
CA VAL A 3 -3.41 -51.31 -38.68
C VAL A 3 -3.18 -49.94 -38.08
N ASN A 4 -4.16 -49.52 -37.27
CA ASN A 4 -4.23 -48.21 -36.65
C ASN A 4 -3.43 -48.24 -35.34
N THR A 5 -2.17 -47.81 -35.37
CA THR A 5 -1.35 -47.61 -34.15
C THR A 5 -1.67 -46.26 -33.54
N ALA A 6 -2.57 -46.26 -32.56
CA ALA A 6 -2.81 -45.09 -31.71
C ALA A 6 -1.65 -44.92 -30.73
N VAL A 7 -0.90 -43.84 -30.89
CA VAL A 7 0.09 -43.35 -29.94
C VAL A 7 -0.65 -42.87 -28.70
N LYS A 8 -0.41 -43.49 -27.54
CA LYS A 8 -0.85 -42.94 -26.25
C LYS A 8 0.07 -41.77 -25.90
N GLU A 9 -0.42 -40.55 -26.12
CA GLU A 9 0.16 -39.37 -25.47
C GLU A 9 -0.03 -39.48 -23.97
N SER A 10 1.09 -39.59 -23.24
CA SER A 10 1.13 -39.46 -21.80
C SER A 10 0.91 -38.00 -21.43
N ILE A 11 -0.32 -37.66 -21.02
CA ILE A 11 -0.62 -36.38 -20.40
C ILE A 11 0.06 -36.37 -19.02
N VAL A 12 1.26 -35.78 -18.94
CA VAL A 12 1.84 -35.36 -17.67
C VAL A 12 0.96 -34.23 -17.14
N LYS A 13 0.00 -34.56 -16.28
CA LYS A 13 -0.66 -33.57 -15.43
C LYS A 13 0.38 -33.07 -14.44
N THR A 14 1.09 -32.01 -14.78
CA THR A 14 1.82 -31.20 -13.81
C THR A 14 0.77 -30.66 -12.85
N SER A 15 0.65 -31.24 -11.65
CA SER A 15 -0.19 -30.65 -10.61
C SER A 15 0.43 -29.30 -10.27
N GLN A 16 -0.16 -28.20 -10.74
CA GLN A 16 0.15 -26.88 -10.20
C GLN A 16 -0.06 -26.99 -8.69
N LYS A 17 1.04 -26.92 -7.94
CA LYS A 17 1.00 -26.95 -6.48
C LYS A 17 0.34 -25.64 -6.07
N ILE A 18 -0.90 -25.73 -5.60
CA ILE A 18 -1.69 -24.56 -5.21
C ILE A 18 -0.99 -23.91 -4.01
N ALA A 19 -0.64 -22.63 -4.15
CA ALA A 19 -0.10 -21.82 -3.06
C ALA A 19 -1.06 -21.85 -1.86
N SER A 20 -0.53 -22.04 -0.66
CA SER A 20 -1.33 -22.10 0.56
C SER A 20 -1.93 -20.75 0.97
N TYR A 21 -1.30 -19.63 0.55
CA TYR A 21 -1.91 -18.31 0.61
C TYR A 21 -1.33 -17.39 -0.49
N PRO A 22 -2.18 -16.74 -1.30
CA PRO A 22 -1.75 -15.65 -2.17
C PRO A 22 -1.51 -14.37 -1.36
N ILE A 23 -0.55 -13.55 -1.76
CA ILE A 23 -0.30 -12.24 -1.15
C ILE A 23 -1.16 -11.21 -1.88
N VAL A 24 -1.97 -10.47 -1.14
CA VAL A 24 -2.79 -9.37 -1.68
C VAL A 24 -1.87 -8.29 -2.22
N ASP A 25 -2.19 -7.74 -3.38
CA ASP A 25 -1.52 -6.60 -4.01
C ASP A 25 -1.70 -5.32 -3.17
N THR A 26 -0.80 -4.35 -3.31
CA THR A 26 -0.81 -3.09 -2.53
C THR A 26 -1.89 -2.11 -2.97
N GLY A 27 -2.45 -2.30 -4.18
CA GLY A 27 -3.40 -1.40 -4.84
C GLY A 27 -2.74 -0.20 -5.53
N GLN A 28 -1.42 -0.03 -5.45
CA GLN A 28 -0.74 1.11 -6.06
C GLN A 28 -0.70 0.98 -7.59
N ARG A 29 -1.28 1.94 -8.30
CA ARG A 29 -1.34 1.96 -9.78
C ARG A 29 -0.79 3.25 -10.41
N LYS A 30 -0.57 4.29 -9.60
CA LYS A 30 0.15 5.49 -10.05
C LYS A 30 1.64 5.23 -9.93
N SER A 31 2.40 5.72 -10.90
CA SER A 31 3.87 5.67 -10.87
C SER A 31 4.45 6.95 -10.30
N TYR A 32 5.60 6.85 -9.68
CA TYR A 32 6.24 7.94 -8.96
C TYR A 32 7.73 8.02 -9.29
N SER A 33 8.22 9.26 -9.38
CA SER A 33 9.65 9.57 -9.32
C SER A 33 10.10 9.73 -7.86
N ASN A 34 11.20 10.46 -7.64
CA ASN A 34 11.68 10.84 -6.32
C ASN A 34 10.75 11.80 -5.57
N ASN A 35 9.83 12.49 -6.23
CA ASN A 35 8.99 13.52 -5.59
C ASN A 35 7.71 13.90 -6.35
N ALA A 36 7.35 13.19 -7.42
CA ALA A 36 6.17 13.51 -8.21
C ALA A 36 5.52 12.25 -8.76
N VAL A 37 4.23 12.36 -9.09
CA VAL A 37 3.53 11.38 -9.95
C VAL A 37 4.11 11.50 -11.36
N ILE A 38 4.36 10.36 -12.00
CA ILE A 38 4.83 10.27 -13.38
C ILE A 38 3.92 9.31 -14.18
N PRO A 39 3.90 9.41 -15.53
CA PRO A 39 3.33 8.36 -16.36
C PRO A 39 3.99 7.01 -16.08
N LEU A 40 3.30 5.91 -16.39
CA LEU A 40 3.85 4.56 -16.26
C LEU A 40 5.18 4.46 -17.04
N PRO A 41 6.32 4.27 -16.36
CA PRO A 41 7.62 4.23 -17.00
C PRO A 41 7.74 3.02 -17.92
N ASP A 42 8.41 3.19 -19.06
CA ASP A 42 8.89 2.09 -19.89
C ASP A 42 10.23 1.57 -19.36
N ASN A 43 10.73 0.46 -19.92
CA ASN A 43 11.97 -0.19 -19.49
C ASN A 43 13.25 0.63 -19.72
N ALA A 44 13.18 1.76 -20.44
CA ALA A 44 14.31 2.67 -20.62
C ALA A 44 14.37 3.75 -19.52
N ASN A 45 13.33 3.85 -18.68
CA ASN A 45 13.24 4.82 -17.61
C ASN A 45 13.80 4.27 -16.29
N ASP A 46 14.57 5.09 -15.57
CA ASP A 46 15.20 4.68 -14.31
C ASP A 46 14.22 4.34 -13.17
N PHE A 47 12.94 4.70 -13.30
CA PHE A 47 11.87 4.37 -12.34
C PHE A 47 10.98 3.20 -12.79
N TYR A 48 11.37 2.48 -13.84
CA TYR A 48 10.75 1.21 -14.24
C TYR A 48 10.89 0.15 -13.13
N GLY A 49 9.97 -0.82 -13.10
CA GLY A 49 10.00 -1.91 -12.12
C GLY A 49 9.45 -1.53 -10.74
N GLN A 50 8.84 -0.35 -10.60
CA GLN A 50 8.14 0.03 -9.37
C GLN A 50 6.80 -0.70 -9.23
N ASP A 51 6.15 -0.61 -8.06
CA ASP A 51 4.91 -1.34 -7.71
C ASP A 51 3.84 -1.27 -8.81
N ALA A 52 3.55 -0.06 -9.31
CA ALA A 52 2.58 0.17 -10.38
C ALA A 52 2.89 -0.52 -11.73
N SER A 53 4.11 -1.04 -11.93
CA SER A 53 4.49 -1.80 -13.12
C SER A 53 3.94 -3.22 -13.11
N TYR A 54 3.54 -3.71 -11.93
CA TYR A 54 3.17 -5.09 -11.68
C TYR A 54 1.78 -5.16 -11.02
N SER A 55 1.00 -6.17 -11.37
CA SER A 55 -0.21 -6.50 -10.61
C SER A 55 -0.35 -8.01 -10.47
N THR A 56 -0.69 -8.47 -9.27
CA THR A 56 -0.85 -9.90 -8.98
C THR A 56 -2.26 -10.19 -8.52
N ASN A 57 -2.52 -10.07 -7.21
CA ASN A 57 -3.77 -10.40 -6.56
C ASN A 57 -4.47 -9.12 -6.09
N PRO A 58 -5.14 -8.37 -6.99
CA PRO A 58 -5.80 -7.12 -6.62
C PRO A 58 -6.77 -7.33 -5.45
N PRO A 59 -6.81 -6.41 -4.47
CA PRO A 59 -7.70 -6.50 -3.34
C PRO A 59 -9.15 -6.75 -3.77
N SER A 60 -9.79 -7.76 -3.18
CA SER A 60 -11.16 -8.15 -3.51
C SER A 60 -11.91 -8.52 -2.24
N TYR A 61 -13.02 -7.84 -2.00
CA TYR A 61 -13.80 -7.99 -0.79
C TYR A 61 -15.28 -8.25 -1.09
N THR A 62 -15.95 -8.93 -0.17
CA THR A 62 -17.40 -9.13 -0.20
C THR A 62 -17.98 -8.75 1.15
N ASP A 63 -18.89 -7.79 1.17
CA ASP A 63 -19.70 -7.50 2.36
C ASP A 63 -20.79 -8.56 2.49
N ASN A 64 -20.73 -9.33 3.58
CA ASN A 64 -21.71 -10.40 3.84
C ASN A 64 -23.02 -9.84 4.42
N ASN A 65 -23.16 -8.53 4.57
CA ASN A 65 -24.35 -7.82 5.09
C ASN A 65 -24.77 -8.28 6.50
N ASN A 66 -23.82 -8.80 7.27
CA ASN A 66 -24.02 -9.30 8.64
C ASN A 66 -22.95 -8.80 9.62
N GLY A 67 -22.24 -7.72 9.24
CA GLY A 67 -21.14 -7.15 10.00
C GLY A 67 -19.78 -7.80 9.74
N THR A 68 -19.67 -8.71 8.76
CA THR A 68 -18.41 -9.34 8.35
C THR A 68 -18.07 -9.05 6.89
N ILE A 69 -16.78 -8.97 6.59
CA ILE A 69 -16.22 -8.79 5.25
C ILE A 69 -15.39 -10.02 4.91
N THR A 70 -15.70 -10.69 3.80
CA THR A 70 -14.83 -11.73 3.24
C THR A 70 -13.75 -11.08 2.39
N ASP A 71 -12.50 -11.44 2.62
CA ASP A 71 -11.38 -11.14 1.73
C ASP A 71 -11.21 -12.34 0.77
N ASN A 72 -11.54 -12.11 -0.50
CA ASN A 72 -11.59 -13.15 -1.52
C ASN A 72 -10.20 -13.61 -1.98
N VAL A 73 -9.16 -12.83 -1.69
CA VAL A 73 -7.77 -13.20 -1.98
C VAL A 73 -7.24 -14.08 -0.86
N THR A 74 -7.34 -13.63 0.39
CA THR A 74 -6.71 -14.32 1.52
C THR A 74 -7.53 -15.48 2.07
N GLY A 75 -8.83 -15.51 1.80
CA GLY A 75 -9.77 -16.43 2.43
C GLY A 75 -10.01 -16.13 3.92
N LEU A 76 -9.64 -14.93 4.37
CA LEU A 76 -9.92 -14.43 5.71
C LEU A 76 -11.31 -13.78 5.73
N ILE A 77 -11.96 -13.84 6.88
CA ILE A 77 -13.21 -13.13 7.14
C ILE A 77 -12.99 -12.20 8.32
N TRP A 78 -13.29 -10.93 8.10
CA TRP A 78 -12.96 -9.83 8.99
C TRP A 78 -14.21 -9.24 9.63
N GLN A 79 -14.06 -8.78 10.87
CA GLN A 79 -15.02 -7.88 11.49
C GLN A 79 -15.02 -6.54 10.74
N LYS A 80 -16.21 -6.05 10.36
CA LYS A 80 -16.39 -4.76 9.66
C LYS A 80 -16.12 -3.54 10.55
N GLN A 81 -16.59 -3.57 11.81
CA GLN A 81 -16.50 -2.47 12.77
C GLN A 81 -15.66 -2.84 14.00
N MET A 82 -14.67 -2.03 14.37
CA MET A 82 -13.70 -2.36 15.44
C MET A 82 -14.23 -2.10 16.87
N GLY A 83 -15.14 -1.13 17.03
CA GLY A 83 -15.62 -0.66 18.34
C GLY A 83 -14.58 0.21 19.06
N ASP A 84 -14.70 0.29 20.39
CA ASP A 84 -13.79 1.10 21.23
C ASP A 84 -12.39 0.49 21.35
N LYS A 85 -11.41 1.33 21.71
CA LYS A 85 -10.05 0.89 22.04
C LYS A 85 -10.06 0.00 23.29
N LEU A 86 -9.27 -1.08 23.25
CA LEU A 86 -9.13 -2.06 24.30
C LEU A 86 -7.66 -2.19 24.69
N SER A 87 -7.40 -2.50 25.95
CA SER A 87 -6.13 -3.12 26.34
C SER A 87 -6.03 -4.53 25.79
N TYR A 88 -4.81 -5.07 25.79
CA TYR A 88 -4.57 -6.40 25.26
C TYR A 88 -5.36 -7.49 26.00
N ASP A 89 -5.39 -7.42 27.33
CA ASP A 89 -6.13 -8.37 28.17
C ASP A 89 -7.65 -8.24 27.96
N GLU A 90 -8.18 -7.01 27.83
CA GLU A 90 -9.59 -6.80 27.48
C GLU A 90 -9.94 -7.42 26.10
N ALA A 91 -9.03 -7.34 25.12
CA ALA A 91 -9.23 -7.96 23.81
C ALA A 91 -9.23 -9.50 23.87
N LEU A 92 -8.36 -10.10 24.68
CA LEU A 92 -8.34 -11.55 24.93
C LEU A 92 -9.64 -12.02 25.59
N LEU A 93 -10.21 -11.24 26.52
CA LEU A 93 -11.52 -11.55 27.10
C LEU A 93 -12.64 -11.38 26.07
N LYS A 94 -12.57 -10.35 25.21
CA LYS A 94 -13.58 -10.08 24.18
C LYS A 94 -13.68 -11.18 23.14
N ILE A 95 -12.57 -11.75 22.67
CA ILE A 95 -12.62 -12.83 21.65
C ILE A 95 -13.29 -14.11 22.16
N ASN A 96 -13.26 -14.38 23.46
CA ASN A 96 -13.87 -15.57 24.06
C ASN A 96 -15.41 -15.48 24.07
N THR A 97 -15.96 -14.27 24.04
CA THR A 97 -17.41 -14.01 24.12
C THR A 97 -18.00 -13.50 22.80
N LEU A 98 -17.16 -13.12 21.83
CA LEU A 98 -17.60 -12.58 20.55
C LEU A 98 -18.38 -13.62 19.73
N LYS A 99 -19.65 -13.30 19.41
CA LYS A 99 -20.55 -14.09 18.55
C LYS A 99 -21.04 -13.29 17.33
N LEU A 100 -20.12 -12.68 16.61
CA LEU A 100 -20.45 -11.90 15.41
C LEU A 100 -20.87 -12.83 14.25
N ALA A 101 -22.01 -12.50 13.62
CA ALA A 101 -22.61 -13.27 12.53
C ALA A 101 -22.84 -14.76 12.85
N GLY A 102 -23.07 -15.10 14.14
CA GLY A 102 -23.27 -16.47 14.60
C GLY A 102 -21.99 -17.30 14.76
N TYR A 103 -20.82 -16.73 14.49
CA TYR A 103 -19.52 -17.43 14.59
C TYR A 103 -18.83 -17.17 15.92
N GLY A 104 -18.15 -18.19 16.44
CA GLY A 104 -17.44 -18.15 17.74
C GLY A 104 -15.95 -18.47 17.68
N ASP A 105 -15.39 -18.63 16.49
CA ASP A 105 -13.98 -18.94 16.19
C ASP A 105 -13.16 -17.69 15.84
N TRP A 106 -13.62 -16.51 16.28
CA TRP A 106 -12.92 -15.24 16.10
C TRP A 106 -11.62 -15.21 16.89
N ARG A 107 -10.61 -14.55 16.33
CA ARG A 107 -9.29 -14.37 16.96
C ARG A 107 -8.71 -12.99 16.68
N ILE A 108 -7.72 -12.62 17.48
CA ILE A 108 -6.83 -11.49 17.17
C ILE A 108 -5.99 -11.90 15.93
N PRO A 109 -5.95 -11.09 14.88
CA PRO A 109 -5.14 -11.36 13.68
C PRO A 109 -3.64 -11.24 13.99
N THR A 110 -2.82 -12.04 13.31
CA THR A 110 -1.37 -11.85 13.25
C THR A 110 -1.04 -10.56 12.50
N ILE A 111 0.20 -10.06 12.62
CA ILE A 111 0.60 -8.84 11.91
C ILE A 111 0.57 -9.03 10.38
N LYS A 112 0.94 -10.21 9.86
CA LYS A 112 0.84 -10.53 8.42
C LYS A 112 -0.60 -10.47 7.91
N GLU A 113 -1.55 -10.96 8.70
CA GLU A 113 -2.97 -10.88 8.36
C GLU A 113 -3.50 -9.44 8.42
N LEU A 114 -3.17 -8.66 9.46
CA LEU A 114 -3.60 -7.25 9.49
C LEU A 114 -3.01 -6.47 8.32
N TYR A 115 -1.75 -6.73 7.98
CA TYR A 115 -1.07 -6.03 6.91
C TYR A 115 -1.64 -6.36 5.53
N SER A 116 -2.32 -7.51 5.35
CA SER A 116 -2.98 -7.83 4.08
C SER A 116 -4.05 -6.81 3.69
N LEU A 117 -4.67 -6.16 4.68
CA LEU A 117 -5.71 -5.13 4.49
C LEU A 117 -5.15 -3.76 4.08
N ILE A 118 -3.83 -3.53 4.19
CA ILE A 118 -3.27 -2.21 3.89
C ILE A 118 -3.45 -1.87 2.40
N GLN A 119 -3.82 -0.63 2.08
CA GLN A 119 -3.94 -0.11 0.72
C GLN A 119 -2.98 1.05 0.55
N PHE A 120 -1.94 0.89 -0.27
CA PHE A 120 -0.93 1.93 -0.53
C PHE A 120 -1.39 3.00 -1.54
N THR A 121 -2.70 3.09 -1.75
CA THR A 121 -3.39 4.25 -2.33
C THR A 121 -3.80 5.29 -1.28
N GLY A 122 -3.74 4.93 0.02
CA GLY A 122 -3.97 5.85 1.13
C GLY A 122 -2.92 6.96 1.18
N SER A 123 -3.24 8.06 1.87
CA SER A 123 -2.33 9.19 2.07
C SER A 123 -2.58 9.92 3.40
N VAL A 124 -1.51 10.47 3.95
CA VAL A 124 -1.52 11.20 5.22
C VAL A 124 -0.64 12.45 5.13
N LYS A 125 -0.96 13.51 5.86
CA LYS A 125 -0.12 14.71 5.95
C LYS A 125 0.12 15.08 7.40
N GLY A 126 1.24 14.62 7.95
CA GLY A 126 1.56 14.80 9.36
C GLY A 126 0.54 14.07 10.23
N GLU A 127 -0.22 14.82 11.03
CA GLU A 127 -1.24 14.24 11.93
C GLU A 127 -2.64 14.19 11.30
N LYS A 128 -2.80 14.71 10.09
CA LYS A 128 -4.08 14.78 9.37
C LYS A 128 -4.25 13.58 8.44
N ALA A 129 -5.31 12.81 8.67
CA ALA A 129 -5.74 11.75 7.76
C ALA A 129 -6.32 12.38 6.48
N LEU A 130 -5.85 11.95 5.31
CA LEU A 130 -6.43 12.38 4.03
C LEU A 130 -7.27 11.25 3.44
N THR A 131 -6.61 10.12 3.15
CA THR A 131 -7.25 8.89 2.69
C THR A 131 -6.69 7.73 3.50
N PRO A 132 -7.52 6.98 4.25
CA PRO A 132 -7.03 5.83 4.98
C PRO A 132 -6.35 4.80 4.07
N PHE A 133 -5.31 4.15 4.58
CA PHE A 133 -4.61 3.04 3.95
C PHE A 133 -5.39 1.72 4.08
N ILE A 134 -6.71 1.78 3.89
CA ILE A 134 -7.63 0.63 3.91
C ILE A 134 -8.86 0.98 3.07
N ASP A 135 -9.49 -0.02 2.46
CA ASP A 135 -10.69 0.20 1.65
C ASP A 135 -11.91 0.52 2.54
N THR A 136 -12.26 1.80 2.62
CA THR A 136 -13.36 2.29 3.45
C THR A 136 -14.75 2.00 2.90
N SER A 137 -14.86 1.47 1.67
CA SER A 137 -16.14 0.97 1.16
C SER A 137 -16.56 -0.32 1.86
N PHE A 138 -15.59 -1.11 2.33
CA PHE A 138 -15.82 -2.35 3.07
C PHE A 138 -15.54 -2.22 4.57
N PHE A 139 -14.55 -1.42 4.99
CA PHE A 139 -14.10 -1.37 6.38
C PHE A 139 -14.41 -0.04 7.05
N ASN A 140 -15.07 -0.10 8.21
CA ASN A 140 -15.23 1.07 9.05
C ASN A 140 -13.94 1.29 9.84
N GLN A 141 -13.11 2.24 9.39
CA GLN A 141 -11.84 2.58 10.04
C GLN A 141 -12.02 3.83 10.93
N PRO A 142 -11.98 3.69 12.27
CA PRO A 142 -12.01 4.85 13.15
C PRO A 142 -10.70 5.63 13.11
N LEU A 143 -10.78 6.92 13.43
CA LEU A 143 -9.63 7.80 13.69
C LEU A 143 -9.40 7.94 15.21
N GLY A 144 -8.33 8.62 15.61
CA GLY A 144 -8.17 9.06 17.00
C GLY A 144 -9.18 10.15 17.38
N ASN A 145 -9.54 10.20 18.66
CA ASN A 145 -10.52 11.12 19.20
C ASN A 145 -9.91 12.49 19.55
N THR A 146 -10.00 13.43 18.61
CA THR A 146 -9.49 14.80 18.78
C THR A 146 -10.17 15.58 19.90
N LYS A 147 -11.40 15.24 20.29
CA LYS A 147 -12.06 15.85 21.45
C LYS A 147 -11.49 15.37 22.78
N ALA A 148 -10.85 14.20 22.79
CA ALA A 148 -10.14 13.64 23.95
C ALA A 148 -8.63 13.96 23.94
N GLY A 149 -8.17 14.82 23.03
CA GLY A 149 -6.76 15.21 22.91
C GLY A 149 -5.89 14.23 22.12
N GLU A 150 -6.48 13.23 21.45
CA GLU A 150 -5.77 12.36 20.52
C GLU A 150 -5.62 13.03 19.15
N ARG A 151 -4.67 12.58 18.35
CA ARG A 151 -4.51 12.98 16.94
C ARG A 151 -5.33 12.08 16.05
N GLU A 152 -5.68 12.49 14.84
CA GLU A 152 -6.43 11.63 13.91
C GLU A 152 -5.70 10.31 13.62
N ILE A 153 -4.37 10.36 13.58
CA ILE A 153 -3.48 9.20 13.39
C ILE A 153 -3.33 8.29 14.62
N ASP A 154 -3.88 8.65 15.79
CA ASP A 154 -3.85 7.81 17.00
C ASP A 154 -4.94 6.72 16.92
N ALA A 155 -4.85 5.90 15.88
CA ALA A 155 -5.83 4.89 15.48
C ALA A 155 -5.18 3.52 15.19
N GLN A 156 -4.16 3.18 15.97
CA GLN A 156 -3.41 1.94 15.81
C GLN A 156 -4.29 0.70 16.07
N THR A 157 -4.04 -0.35 15.31
CA THR A 157 -4.69 -1.66 15.43
C THR A 157 -3.68 -2.70 15.88
N TRP A 158 -3.87 -3.29 17.06
CA TRP A 158 -2.98 -4.33 17.56
C TRP A 158 -3.22 -5.69 16.89
N SER A 159 -2.11 -6.40 16.66
CA SER A 159 -2.07 -7.79 16.21
C SER A 159 -1.89 -8.76 17.38
N SER A 160 -1.84 -10.05 17.08
CA SER A 160 -1.42 -11.10 17.99
C SER A 160 0.09 -11.34 17.98
N THR A 161 0.86 -10.54 17.23
CA THR A 161 2.30 -10.72 17.02
C THR A 161 3.05 -9.79 17.98
N GLU A 162 3.50 -10.34 19.09
CA GLU A 162 4.36 -9.64 20.04
C GLU A 162 5.79 -9.54 19.50
N TYR A 163 6.48 -8.44 19.79
CA TYR A 163 7.90 -8.34 19.49
C TYR A 163 8.68 -9.16 20.51
N VAL A 164 9.60 -9.99 20.04
CA VAL A 164 10.40 -10.86 20.91
C VAL A 164 11.48 -10.11 21.68
N GLY A 165 11.95 -8.96 21.16
CA GLY A 165 12.89 -8.07 21.85
C GLY A 165 12.18 -7.01 22.71
N LYS A 166 12.95 -6.01 23.15
CA LYS A 166 12.44 -4.82 23.82
C LYS A 166 12.55 -3.62 22.91
N THR A 167 11.57 -2.72 22.99
CA THR A 167 11.69 -1.39 22.37
C THR A 167 11.76 -0.33 23.47
N MET A 168 12.23 0.87 23.12
CA MET A 168 12.46 1.97 24.07
C MET A 168 13.18 1.51 25.35
N LYS A 169 14.17 0.63 25.18
CA LYS A 169 14.98 -0.07 26.21
C LYS A 169 14.29 -1.22 26.96
N SER A 170 13.07 -1.06 27.44
CA SER A 170 12.48 -2.04 28.37
C SER A 170 11.03 -2.39 28.10
N ASP A 171 10.42 -1.83 27.06
CA ASP A 171 8.99 -1.97 26.85
C ASP A 171 8.68 -3.28 26.11
N ASP A 172 7.79 -4.07 26.70
CA ASP A 172 7.10 -5.16 26.02
C ASP A 172 6.15 -4.55 24.98
N THR A 173 6.34 -4.94 23.72
CA THR A 173 5.58 -4.36 22.61
C THR A 173 4.87 -5.40 21.77
N VAL A 174 3.78 -4.94 21.17
CA VAL A 174 3.02 -5.70 20.18
C VAL A 174 3.08 -4.95 18.87
N PHE A 175 3.35 -5.66 17.78
CA PHE A 175 3.25 -5.07 16.46
C PHE A 175 1.79 -4.72 16.16
N GLY A 176 1.58 -3.51 15.67
CA GLY A 176 0.28 -3.06 15.19
C GLY A 176 0.39 -2.44 13.80
N VAL A 177 -0.73 -2.44 13.08
CA VAL A 177 -0.91 -1.68 11.84
C VAL A 177 -1.67 -0.41 12.15
N ASN A 178 -1.27 0.71 11.56
CA ASN A 178 -2.05 1.92 11.58
C ASN A 178 -2.56 2.24 10.17
N PHE A 179 -3.83 1.93 9.92
CA PHE A 179 -4.50 2.16 8.64
C PHE A 179 -4.75 3.64 8.34
N VAL A 180 -4.37 4.56 9.23
CA VAL A 180 -4.44 6.00 8.98
C VAL A 180 -3.11 6.55 8.49
N ASP A 181 -1.98 5.99 8.97
CA ASP A 181 -0.63 6.47 8.64
C ASP A 181 0.23 5.47 7.85
N GLY A 182 -0.31 4.30 7.48
CA GLY A 182 0.27 3.38 6.50
C GLY A 182 1.43 2.51 7.00
N ARG A 183 1.48 2.16 8.30
CA ARG A 183 2.71 1.60 8.91
C ARG A 183 2.50 0.42 9.85
N ILE A 184 3.57 -0.38 10.00
CA ILE A 184 3.78 -1.33 11.11
C ILE A 184 4.77 -0.76 12.11
N LYS A 185 4.41 -0.76 13.41
CA LYS A 185 5.34 -0.41 14.51
C LYS A 185 5.11 -1.33 15.70
N GLY A 186 6.14 -1.50 16.52
CA GLY A 186 6.02 -2.03 17.88
C GLY A 186 5.45 -0.96 18.81
N TYR A 187 4.37 -1.29 19.51
CA TYR A 187 3.70 -0.40 20.45
C TYR A 187 3.72 -0.98 21.86
N PRO A 188 4.13 -0.20 22.89
CA PRO A 188 4.14 -0.65 24.28
C PRO A 188 2.77 -1.12 24.77
N LYS A 189 2.72 -2.30 25.40
CA LYS A 189 1.51 -2.82 26.07
C LYS A 189 1.09 -1.94 27.25
N PHE A 190 2.05 -1.29 27.89
CA PHE A 190 1.85 -0.47 29.07
C PHE A 190 2.43 0.93 28.86
N ASN A 191 1.83 1.93 29.50
CA ASN A 191 2.43 3.24 29.60
C ASN A 191 3.75 3.12 30.39
N PRO A 192 4.90 3.59 29.85
CA PRO A 192 6.19 3.35 30.49
C PRO A 192 6.33 4.02 31.87
N ARG A 193 5.57 5.11 32.12
CA ARG A 193 5.62 5.86 33.38
C ARG A 193 4.61 5.34 34.40
N THR A 194 3.34 5.21 34.02
CA THR A 194 2.25 4.84 34.95
C THR A 194 2.06 3.33 35.08
N LYS A 195 2.65 2.54 34.17
CA LYS A 195 2.49 1.08 34.04
C LYS A 195 1.04 0.63 33.81
N THR A 196 0.14 1.55 33.51
CA THR A 196 -1.24 1.25 33.13
C THR A 196 -1.28 0.65 31.72
N PRO A 197 -2.15 -0.33 31.43
CA PRO A 197 -2.29 -0.87 30.08
C PRO A 197 -2.65 0.23 29.07
N ASN A 198 -1.94 0.27 27.94
CA ASN A 198 -2.33 1.09 26.80
C ASN A 198 -3.55 0.47 26.12
N LYS A 199 -4.39 1.30 25.51
CA LYS A 199 -5.57 0.86 24.76
C LYS A 199 -5.44 1.23 23.29
N MET A 200 -5.69 0.27 22.40
CA MET A 200 -5.63 0.41 20.95
C MET A 200 -6.86 -0.25 20.31
N TYR A 201 -7.10 0.00 19.02
CA TYR A 201 -8.18 -0.69 18.32
C TYR A 201 -7.80 -2.15 18.02
N PHE A 202 -8.82 -2.98 17.82
CA PHE A 202 -8.69 -4.37 17.36
C PHE A 202 -9.68 -4.64 16.24
N ARG A 203 -9.25 -5.37 15.20
CA ARG A 203 -10.13 -5.89 14.15
C ARG A 203 -10.02 -7.42 14.15
N PHE A 204 -11.03 -8.11 14.65
CA PHE A 204 -10.96 -9.56 14.76
C PHE A 204 -11.14 -10.25 13.41
N VAL A 205 -10.53 -11.43 13.28
CA VAL A 205 -10.49 -12.22 12.05
C VAL A 205 -10.87 -13.66 12.32
N ARG A 206 -11.29 -14.37 11.28
CA ARG A 206 -11.47 -15.84 11.23
C ARG A 206 -11.13 -16.36 9.83
N GLY A 207 -11.22 -17.68 9.61
CA GLY A 207 -10.94 -18.29 8.31
C GLY A 207 -9.49 -18.78 8.17
N ASN A 208 -8.86 -18.54 7.02
CA ASN A 208 -7.57 -19.10 6.63
C ASN A 208 -6.48 -18.99 7.72
N LYS A 209 -6.10 -20.11 8.35
CA LYS A 209 -5.04 -20.17 9.38
C LYS A 209 -3.64 -20.41 8.80
N ALA A 210 -3.53 -20.59 7.49
CA ALA A 210 -2.26 -20.75 6.79
C ALA A 210 -1.67 -19.42 6.31
N TYR A 211 -2.49 -18.36 6.24
CA TYR A 211 -2.04 -17.04 5.79
C TYR A 211 -0.84 -16.54 6.61
N GLY A 212 0.25 -16.20 5.92
CA GLY A 212 1.49 -15.71 6.52
C GLY A 212 2.45 -16.79 7.06
N LYS A 213 2.16 -18.07 6.86
CA LYS A 213 3.07 -19.19 7.20
C LYS A 213 3.84 -19.64 5.98
N ASN A 214 5.09 -19.20 5.87
CA ASN A 214 5.97 -19.56 4.76
C ASN A 214 6.34 -21.05 4.75
N ASN A 215 6.75 -21.55 3.58
CA ASN A 215 7.28 -22.90 3.38
C ASN A 215 8.47 -22.83 2.41
N PHE A 216 9.61 -22.40 2.94
CA PHE A 216 10.81 -22.14 2.15
C PHE A 216 11.56 -23.42 1.77
N ILE A 217 12.04 -23.47 0.52
CA ILE A 217 12.96 -24.47 0.01
C ILE A 217 14.15 -23.78 -0.65
N ASP A 218 15.34 -24.23 -0.31
CA ASP A 218 16.58 -23.79 -0.95
C ASP A 218 16.76 -24.57 -2.26
N ASN A 219 16.81 -23.85 -3.38
CA ASN A 219 16.93 -24.42 -4.71
C ASN A 219 18.38 -24.79 -5.07
N LYS A 220 19.36 -24.46 -4.22
CA LYS A 220 20.79 -24.74 -4.40
C LYS A 220 21.44 -24.06 -5.61
N ASP A 221 20.84 -22.95 -6.05
CA ASP A 221 21.28 -22.15 -7.19
C ASP A 221 21.38 -20.64 -6.86
N GLY A 222 21.35 -20.29 -5.57
CA GLY A 222 21.31 -18.91 -5.08
C GLY A 222 19.89 -18.35 -4.94
N THR A 223 18.85 -19.18 -5.07
CA THR A 223 17.46 -18.80 -4.87
C THR A 223 16.76 -19.63 -3.79
N THR A 224 15.68 -19.09 -3.25
CA THR A 224 14.81 -19.75 -2.28
C THR A 224 13.36 -19.62 -2.73
N THR A 225 12.65 -20.73 -2.88
CA THR A 225 11.23 -20.72 -3.23
C THR A 225 10.38 -20.84 -1.97
N ASP A 226 9.42 -19.94 -1.82
CA ASP A 226 8.35 -20.08 -0.82
C ASP A 226 7.16 -20.82 -1.45
N LEU A 227 7.03 -22.10 -1.15
CA LEU A 227 5.92 -22.92 -1.63
C LEU A 227 4.56 -22.45 -1.11
N ALA A 228 4.54 -21.66 -0.03
CA ALA A 228 3.30 -21.18 0.56
C ALA A 228 2.66 -20.08 -0.29
N THR A 229 3.48 -19.25 -0.95
CA THR A 229 3.07 -18.10 -1.77
C THR A 229 3.26 -18.32 -3.26
N GLY A 230 4.14 -19.26 -3.64
CA GLY A 230 4.55 -19.49 -5.03
C GLY A 230 5.60 -18.50 -5.52
N LEU A 231 6.20 -17.69 -4.64
CA LEU A 231 7.25 -16.74 -4.98
C LEU A 231 8.63 -17.38 -4.88
N THR A 232 9.53 -16.98 -5.78
CA THR A 232 10.96 -17.32 -5.71
C THR A 232 11.77 -16.08 -5.41
N TRP A 233 12.67 -16.19 -4.44
CA TRP A 233 13.43 -15.09 -3.87
C TRP A 233 14.92 -15.25 -4.12
N GLN A 234 15.60 -14.13 -4.32
CA GLN A 234 17.04 -14.06 -4.25
C GLN A 234 17.50 -14.46 -2.84
N GLN A 235 18.44 -15.41 -2.71
CA GLN A 235 18.88 -15.90 -1.40
C GLN A 235 19.90 -14.97 -0.73
N THR A 236 20.76 -14.30 -1.50
CA THR A 236 21.67 -13.25 -1.04
C THR A 236 21.01 -11.88 -1.22
N ASP A 237 21.38 -10.88 -0.43
CA ASP A 237 20.95 -9.49 -0.67
C ASP A 237 21.93 -8.72 -1.56
N SER A 238 21.66 -7.44 -1.79
CA SER A 238 22.51 -6.54 -2.58
C SER A 238 23.92 -6.30 -2.02
N ASN A 239 24.24 -6.78 -0.81
CA ASN A 239 25.51 -6.57 -0.08
C ASN A 239 25.91 -5.11 0.19
N LYS A 240 25.08 -4.14 -0.21
CA LYS A 240 25.24 -2.71 0.05
C LYS A 240 23.88 -2.02 0.02
N GLY A 241 23.79 -0.89 0.71
CA GLY A 241 22.65 0.02 0.60
C GLY A 241 22.60 0.67 -0.78
N LEU A 242 21.38 0.87 -1.28
CA LEU A 242 21.07 1.52 -2.54
C LEU A 242 19.99 2.57 -2.29
N ASN A 243 20.02 3.68 -3.02
CA ASN A 243 18.85 4.56 -3.06
C ASN A 243 17.68 3.87 -3.81
N TRP A 244 16.48 4.42 -3.74
CA TRP A 244 15.30 3.73 -4.27
C TRP A 244 15.34 3.49 -5.78
N GLN A 245 15.79 4.48 -6.56
CA GLN A 245 15.96 4.36 -8.02
C GLN A 245 16.97 3.26 -8.38
N GLN A 246 18.11 3.21 -7.68
CA GLN A 246 19.11 2.16 -7.85
C GLN A 246 18.59 0.79 -7.42
N ALA A 247 17.68 0.72 -6.44
CA ALA A 247 17.08 -0.54 -5.99
C ALA A 247 16.13 -1.15 -7.02
N LEU A 248 15.35 -0.30 -7.70
CA LEU A 248 14.53 -0.71 -8.84
C LEU A 248 15.43 -1.29 -9.94
N GLN A 249 16.41 -0.50 -10.39
CA GLN A 249 17.36 -0.91 -11.43
C GLN A 249 18.13 -2.18 -11.07
N TYR A 250 18.59 -2.33 -9.83
CA TYR A 250 19.28 -3.53 -9.36
C TYR A 250 18.46 -4.81 -9.61
N SER A 251 17.14 -4.73 -9.39
CA SER A 251 16.28 -5.89 -9.53
C SER A 251 16.02 -6.23 -10.98
N GLU A 252 15.75 -5.20 -11.81
CA GLU A 252 15.50 -5.37 -13.25
C GLU A 252 16.76 -5.81 -14.02
N ASP A 253 17.95 -5.40 -13.59
CA ASP A 253 19.24 -5.82 -14.18
C ASP A 253 19.70 -7.21 -13.68
N LEU A 254 19.04 -7.79 -12.67
CA LEU A 254 19.48 -9.04 -12.07
C LEU A 254 19.27 -10.22 -13.02
N THR A 255 20.36 -10.91 -13.35
CA THR A 255 20.31 -12.25 -13.93
C THR A 255 20.83 -13.27 -12.90
N LEU A 256 19.97 -14.17 -12.44
CA LEU A 256 20.30 -15.17 -11.42
C LEU A 256 19.57 -16.49 -11.69
N ALA A 257 20.26 -17.61 -11.47
CA ALA A 257 19.73 -18.96 -11.70
C ALA A 257 19.14 -19.17 -13.12
N GLY A 258 19.69 -18.48 -14.13
CA GLY A 258 19.20 -18.53 -15.51
C GLY A 258 17.94 -17.70 -15.79
N HIS A 259 17.52 -16.86 -14.84
CA HIS A 259 16.33 -16.01 -14.92
C HIS A 259 16.69 -14.52 -14.91
N SER A 260 15.92 -13.72 -15.65
CA SER A 260 16.09 -12.26 -15.80
C SER A 260 14.77 -11.50 -15.63
N ASP A 261 13.75 -12.14 -15.06
CA ASP A 261 12.42 -11.61 -14.73
C ASP A 261 12.31 -11.23 -13.25
N TRP A 262 13.44 -10.82 -12.66
CA TRP A 262 13.52 -10.40 -11.27
C TRP A 262 13.00 -8.97 -11.11
N ARG A 263 12.35 -8.72 -9.99
CA ARG A 263 11.78 -7.41 -9.65
C ARG A 263 11.97 -7.08 -8.18
N LEU A 264 11.89 -5.79 -7.85
CA LEU A 264 11.86 -5.34 -6.47
C LEU A 264 10.48 -5.72 -5.89
N PRO A 265 10.40 -6.43 -4.75
CA PRO A 265 9.14 -6.86 -4.17
C PRO A 265 8.30 -5.66 -3.77
N ASP A 266 6.97 -5.78 -3.86
CA ASP A 266 6.09 -4.79 -3.24
C ASP A 266 6.16 -4.88 -1.70
N ALA A 267 5.57 -3.89 -1.01
CA ALA A 267 5.62 -3.80 0.43
C ALA A 267 5.06 -5.04 1.16
N LYS A 268 4.00 -5.67 0.62
CA LYS A 268 3.34 -6.84 1.22
C LYS A 268 4.12 -8.12 0.94
N GLU A 269 4.70 -8.26 -0.24
CA GLU A 269 5.61 -9.35 -0.56
C GLU A 269 6.86 -9.31 0.32
N LEU A 270 7.49 -8.14 0.48
CA LEU A 270 8.66 -8.00 1.33
C LEU A 270 8.34 -8.29 2.80
N GLN A 271 7.16 -7.87 3.28
CA GLN A 271 6.70 -8.19 4.64
C GLN A 271 6.40 -9.68 4.82
N SER A 272 6.03 -10.39 3.75
CA SER A 272 5.66 -11.81 3.81
C SER A 272 6.82 -12.72 4.24
N ILE A 273 8.08 -12.31 4.04
CA ILE A 273 9.27 -13.08 4.42
C ILE A 273 9.83 -12.70 5.80
N VAL A 274 9.22 -11.76 6.51
CA VAL A 274 9.61 -11.42 7.88
C VAL A 274 9.31 -12.59 8.82
N ASP A 275 10.29 -12.97 9.64
CA ASP A 275 10.13 -13.88 10.76
C ASP A 275 10.07 -13.09 12.07
N TYR A 276 8.85 -12.84 12.55
CA TYR A 276 8.58 -12.09 13.77
C TYR A 276 8.97 -12.84 15.07
N THR A 277 9.43 -14.09 14.98
CA THR A 277 9.97 -14.84 16.14
C THR A 277 11.46 -14.57 16.37
N ARG A 278 12.08 -13.76 15.52
CA ARG A 278 13.53 -13.49 15.50
C ARG A 278 13.81 -12.00 15.63
N SER A 279 14.93 -11.67 16.27
CA SER A 279 15.43 -10.30 16.34
C SER A 279 16.93 -10.28 16.60
N PRO A 280 17.62 -9.16 16.33
CA PRO A 280 19.03 -9.02 16.68
C PRO A 280 19.29 -9.24 18.18
N GLU A 281 18.34 -8.86 19.04
CA GLU A 281 18.45 -8.99 20.49
C GLU A 281 18.28 -10.42 20.99
N THR A 282 17.32 -11.18 20.44
CA THR A 282 16.94 -12.49 21.02
C THR A 282 17.53 -13.68 20.30
N SER A 283 17.69 -13.60 18.98
CA SER A 283 18.19 -14.69 18.14
C SER A 283 19.56 -14.39 17.53
N ASN A 284 20.15 -13.21 17.83
CA ASN A 284 21.42 -12.73 17.24
C ASN A 284 21.42 -12.80 15.70
N SER A 285 20.24 -12.62 15.09
CA SER A 285 20.01 -12.72 13.64
C SER A 285 19.08 -11.61 13.17
N ALA A 286 19.03 -11.40 11.86
CA ALA A 286 17.94 -10.66 11.24
C ALA A 286 16.58 -11.33 11.54
N ALA A 287 15.50 -10.55 11.43
CA ALA A 287 14.11 -11.00 11.54
C ALA A 287 13.62 -11.69 10.26
N ILE A 288 14.33 -12.73 9.83
CA ILE A 288 14.07 -13.52 8.62
C ILE A 288 14.55 -14.96 8.83
N ASP A 289 13.98 -15.90 8.08
CA ASP A 289 14.40 -17.29 8.10
C ASP A 289 15.91 -17.43 7.74
N PRO A 290 16.71 -18.20 8.50
CA PRO A 290 18.14 -18.40 8.24
C PRO A 290 18.50 -19.00 6.88
N ILE A 291 17.54 -19.51 6.11
CA ILE A 291 17.75 -19.91 4.71
C ILE A 291 18.22 -18.74 3.84
N PHE A 292 17.86 -17.52 4.20
CA PHE A 292 18.30 -16.31 3.54
C PHE A 292 19.64 -15.83 4.12
N TYR A 293 20.60 -15.56 3.24
CA TYR A 293 21.78 -14.82 3.64
C TYR A 293 21.42 -13.34 3.81
N THR A 294 21.73 -12.78 4.97
CA THR A 294 21.53 -11.35 5.27
C THR A 294 22.87 -10.73 5.64
N SER A 295 23.23 -9.67 4.93
CA SER A 295 24.40 -8.86 5.25
C SER A 295 24.31 -8.28 6.66
N SER A 296 25.44 -8.25 7.38
CA SER A 296 25.53 -7.54 8.67
C SER A 296 26.08 -6.13 8.46
N ILE A 297 25.53 -5.16 9.19
CA ILE A 297 25.98 -3.77 9.19
C ILE A 297 26.50 -3.37 10.57
N LYS A 298 27.19 -2.21 10.63
CA LYS A 298 27.33 -1.46 11.88
C LYS A 298 26.24 -0.39 11.90
N ASN A 299 25.39 -0.42 12.91
CA ASN A 299 24.31 0.56 13.05
C ASN A 299 24.82 1.90 13.60
N GLU A 300 23.89 2.83 13.83
CA GLU A 300 24.14 4.19 14.31
C GLU A 300 24.76 4.24 15.72
N SER A 301 24.72 3.13 16.47
CA SER A 301 25.44 2.97 17.76
C SER A 301 26.79 2.27 17.64
N GLY A 302 27.22 1.93 16.41
CA GLY A 302 28.43 1.14 16.15
C GLY A 302 28.30 -0.35 16.45
N GLU A 303 27.10 -0.84 16.76
CA GLU A 303 26.82 -2.24 17.07
C GLU A 303 26.60 -3.06 15.79
N LYS A 304 26.86 -4.37 15.86
CA LYS A 304 26.46 -5.30 14.79
C LYS A 304 24.94 -5.34 14.71
N ASP A 305 24.40 -5.14 13.53
CA ASP A 305 22.97 -5.16 13.24
C ASP A 305 22.71 -5.66 11.81
N TYR A 306 21.46 -5.58 11.36
CA TYR A 306 21.03 -5.99 10.03
C TYR A 306 20.30 -4.85 9.31
N PRO A 307 20.36 -4.79 7.97
CA PRO A 307 19.86 -3.66 7.22
C PRO A 307 18.33 -3.60 7.15
N TYR A 308 17.84 -2.47 6.65
CA TYR A 308 16.47 -2.34 6.16
C TYR A 308 16.46 -2.64 4.66
N TYR A 309 15.32 -3.06 4.15
CA TYR A 309 15.18 -3.45 2.75
C TYR A 309 14.11 -2.62 2.05
N TRP A 310 14.43 -2.14 0.86
CA TRP A 310 13.48 -1.43 0.01
C TRP A 310 12.41 -2.37 -0.54
N SER A 311 11.19 -1.83 -0.64
CA SER A 311 10.16 -2.33 -1.54
C SER A 311 9.97 -1.39 -2.73
N SER A 312 9.25 -1.85 -3.75
CA SER A 312 8.86 -1.07 -4.92
C SER A 312 7.69 -0.11 -4.67
N THR A 313 7.13 -0.09 -3.46
CA THR A 313 5.92 0.66 -3.10
C THR A 313 6.25 2.06 -2.59
N THR A 314 5.61 3.09 -3.16
CA THR A 314 5.66 4.48 -2.65
C THR A 314 4.75 4.62 -1.42
N HIS A 315 5.20 5.34 -0.39
CA HIS A 315 4.39 5.67 0.78
C HIS A 315 3.98 7.14 0.78
N LEU A 316 2.68 7.41 0.59
CA LEU A 316 2.15 8.76 0.44
C LEU A 316 2.00 9.49 1.79
N ASP A 317 3.10 10.04 2.28
CA ASP A 317 3.15 10.82 3.52
C ASP A 317 3.80 12.19 3.36
N GLY A 318 3.15 13.19 3.94
CA GLY A 318 3.76 14.47 4.27
C GLY A 318 3.47 15.56 3.25
N PRO A 319 4.29 16.62 3.22
CA PRO A 319 4.06 17.76 2.32
C PRO A 319 4.35 17.43 0.85
N VAL A 320 5.20 16.43 0.59
CA VAL A 320 5.49 15.86 -0.74
C VAL A 320 5.24 14.35 -0.64
N PRO A 321 3.97 13.90 -0.74
CA PRO A 321 3.59 12.51 -0.49
C PRO A 321 4.40 11.49 -1.29
N GLU A 322 4.78 11.83 -2.51
CA GLU A 322 5.45 10.95 -3.47
C GLU A 322 6.92 10.69 -3.11
N SER A 323 7.47 11.44 -2.14
CA SER A 323 8.90 11.49 -1.87
C SER A 323 9.48 10.29 -1.14
N ALA A 324 8.65 9.45 -0.55
CA ALA A 324 9.08 8.32 0.26
C ALA A 324 8.66 6.98 -0.33
N ALA A 325 9.48 5.96 -0.13
CA ALA A 325 9.16 4.57 -0.44
C ALA A 325 9.12 3.73 0.83
N VAL A 326 8.44 2.59 0.78
CA VAL A 326 8.33 1.68 1.91
C VAL A 326 9.59 0.86 2.08
N TYR A 327 10.06 0.73 3.32
CA TYR A 327 11.06 -0.25 3.72
C TYR A 327 10.55 -1.17 4.83
N VAL A 328 11.13 -2.36 4.93
CA VAL A 328 10.96 -3.29 6.06
C VAL A 328 12.29 -3.42 6.81
N ALA A 329 12.26 -3.29 8.14
CA ALA A 329 13.45 -3.38 8.98
C ALA A 329 13.72 -4.83 9.39
N PHE A 330 14.76 -5.46 8.86
CA PHE A 330 15.14 -6.82 9.29
C PHE A 330 16.11 -6.81 10.49
N GLY A 331 16.80 -5.69 10.74
CA GLY A 331 17.49 -5.38 12.00
C GLY A 331 16.66 -4.52 12.95
N LYS A 332 17.29 -3.97 14.00
CA LYS A 332 16.62 -3.08 14.96
C LYS A 332 16.08 -1.84 14.23
N ALA A 333 14.85 -1.44 14.52
CA ALA A 333 14.25 -0.24 13.93
C ALA A 333 14.60 0.97 14.79
N LEU A 334 15.78 1.54 14.54
CA LEU A 334 16.43 2.48 15.44
C LEU A 334 15.91 3.91 15.31
N GLY A 335 16.00 4.62 16.44
CA GLY A 335 15.80 6.06 16.54
C GLY A 335 16.49 6.63 17.77
N GLU A 336 16.57 7.94 17.85
CA GLU A 336 17.18 8.67 18.95
C GLU A 336 16.14 9.35 19.83
N MET A 337 16.02 8.88 21.07
CA MET A 337 15.16 9.51 22.07
C MET A 337 16.03 10.10 23.19
N ARG A 338 15.96 11.43 23.35
CA ARG A 338 16.71 12.18 24.38
C ARG A 338 18.22 11.95 24.31
N GLY A 339 18.79 11.96 23.09
CA GLY A 339 20.22 11.75 22.85
C GLY A 339 20.69 10.30 23.02
N ILE A 340 19.76 9.34 23.06
CA ILE A 340 20.08 7.92 23.21
C ILE A 340 19.48 7.15 22.04
N THR A 341 20.34 6.49 21.27
CA THR A 341 19.93 5.53 20.24
C THR A 341 19.35 4.28 20.89
N MET A 342 18.20 3.85 20.40
CA MET A 342 17.54 2.61 20.83
C MET A 342 16.64 2.06 19.73
N ASP A 343 16.23 0.80 19.86
CA ASP A 343 15.19 0.21 19.03
C ASP A 343 13.84 0.85 19.39
N VAL A 344 13.27 1.61 18.46
CA VAL A 344 12.03 2.37 18.66
C VAL A 344 10.80 1.74 18.01
N HIS A 345 10.95 0.73 17.17
CA HIS A 345 9.80 0.04 16.56
C HIS A 345 9.91 -1.49 16.48
N GLY A 346 11.08 -2.06 16.75
CA GLY A 346 11.33 -3.50 16.65
C GLY A 346 11.72 -3.97 15.24
N ALA A 347 12.56 -5.01 15.19
CA ALA A 347 12.85 -5.75 13.96
C ALA A 347 11.58 -6.43 13.44
N GLY A 348 11.27 -6.23 12.16
CA GLY A 348 10.02 -6.59 11.50
C GLY A 348 9.04 -5.43 11.31
N SER A 349 9.39 -4.22 11.78
CA SER A 349 8.61 -3.01 11.51
C SER A 349 8.69 -2.60 10.04
N GLN A 350 7.66 -1.88 9.60
CA GLN A 350 7.58 -1.31 8.25
C GLN A 350 7.33 0.18 8.37
N ARG A 351 8.20 0.95 7.71
CA ARG A 351 8.17 2.41 7.69
C ARG A 351 8.45 2.86 6.25
N SER A 352 8.97 4.07 6.11
CA SER A 352 9.32 4.64 4.82
C SER A 352 10.48 5.60 4.98
N ASP A 353 11.35 5.61 3.99
CA ASP A 353 12.45 6.56 3.87
C ASP A 353 12.23 7.40 2.60
N PRO A 354 12.74 8.65 2.56
CA PRO A 354 12.78 9.42 1.33
C PRO A 354 13.62 8.68 0.29
N LYS A 355 13.20 8.74 -0.98
CA LYS A 355 13.83 8.02 -2.10
C LYS A 355 15.24 8.53 -2.41
N THR A 356 15.52 9.79 -2.05
CA THR A 356 16.82 10.47 -2.19
C THR A 356 17.10 11.38 -1.00
N GLY A 357 18.32 11.91 -0.94
CA GLY A 357 18.75 12.85 0.10
C GLY A 357 19.90 12.28 0.92
N ALA A 358 20.01 12.76 2.16
CA ALA A 358 21.05 12.34 3.10
C ALA A 358 20.41 11.68 4.34
N PRO A 359 21.15 10.77 5.01
CA PRO A 359 20.73 10.23 6.29
C PRO A 359 20.43 11.32 7.32
N MET A 360 19.40 11.11 8.12
CA MET A 360 19.00 12.05 9.18
C MET A 360 18.18 11.33 10.27
N SER A 361 17.77 12.06 11.31
CA SER A 361 16.80 11.60 12.30
C SER A 361 15.54 12.45 12.25
N ARG A 362 14.35 11.84 12.37
CA ARG A 362 13.08 12.57 12.28
C ARG A 362 11.99 12.02 13.21
N GLY A 363 11.13 12.92 13.66
CA GLY A 363 9.89 12.60 14.35
C GLY A 363 10.04 12.43 15.87
N PRO A 364 8.95 12.13 16.60
CA PRO A 364 8.95 12.14 18.06
C PRO A 364 9.88 11.11 18.71
N GLN A 365 10.14 10.00 18.02
CA GLN A 365 11.03 8.92 18.47
C GLN A 365 12.43 9.03 17.85
N GLY A 366 12.68 10.08 17.05
CA GLY A 366 13.95 10.32 16.39
C GLY A 366 14.36 9.21 15.42
N ASP A 367 13.41 8.61 14.71
CA ASP A 367 13.65 7.55 13.73
C ASP A 367 14.82 7.89 12.80
N PHE A 368 15.76 6.96 12.66
CA PHE A 368 16.82 7.11 11.68
C PHE A 368 16.29 6.85 10.27
N ILE A 369 16.57 7.82 9.41
CA ILE A 369 16.38 7.78 7.97
C ILE A 369 17.74 7.46 7.37
N ARG A 370 17.82 6.39 6.58
CA ARG A 370 19.07 5.92 5.98
C ARG A 370 19.18 6.30 4.50
N VAL A 371 18.06 6.41 3.78
CA VAL A 371 17.97 6.69 2.32
C VAL A 371 18.56 5.56 1.46
N GLU A 372 19.67 4.97 1.89
CA GLU A 372 20.27 3.79 1.28
C GLU A 372 19.85 2.54 2.05
N ASN A 373 18.95 1.75 1.45
CA ASN A 373 18.46 0.49 2.01
C ASN A 373 18.83 -0.68 1.07
N TYR A 374 18.86 -1.89 1.61
CA TYR A 374 19.30 -3.07 0.89
C TYR A 374 18.17 -3.61 0.00
N VAL A 375 18.52 -4.52 -0.91
CA VAL A 375 17.57 -5.13 -1.84
C VAL A 375 17.64 -6.64 -1.77
N ARG A 376 16.48 -7.26 -1.90
CA ARG A 376 16.31 -8.68 -2.16
C ARG A 376 15.23 -8.84 -3.21
N SER A 377 15.62 -9.29 -4.40
CA SER A 377 14.71 -9.40 -5.54
C SER A 377 13.79 -10.61 -5.41
N VAL A 378 12.62 -10.53 -6.04
CA VAL A 378 11.61 -11.59 -6.12
C VAL A 378 11.19 -11.84 -7.57
N ARG A 379 10.65 -13.02 -7.85
CA ARG A 379 10.03 -13.38 -9.13
C ARG A 379 8.85 -14.35 -8.92
N ASP A 380 8.21 -14.75 -10.02
CA ASP A 380 6.99 -15.55 -10.07
C ASP A 380 5.77 -14.85 -9.43
N GLY A 381 4.72 -15.59 -9.04
CA GLY A 381 3.54 -15.05 -8.36
C GLY A 381 2.35 -14.62 -9.24
N ASN A 382 2.24 -15.16 -10.47
CA ASN A 382 1.20 -14.79 -11.45
C ASN A 382 1.12 -13.27 -11.71
N VAL A 383 2.28 -12.64 -11.85
CA VAL A 383 2.40 -11.21 -12.10
C VAL A 383 1.95 -10.87 -13.52
N VAL A 384 1.14 -9.83 -13.63
CA VAL A 384 0.72 -9.18 -14.86
C VAL A 384 1.44 -7.84 -14.96
N LEU A 385 2.12 -7.59 -16.07
CA LEU A 385 2.73 -6.28 -16.34
C LEU A 385 1.64 -5.26 -16.64
N ALA A 386 1.75 -4.07 -16.04
CA ALA A 386 0.93 -2.94 -16.41
C ALA A 386 1.28 -2.52 -17.85
N ALA A 387 0.26 -2.32 -18.67
CA ALA A 387 0.41 -1.69 -19.98
C ALA A 387 0.19 -0.19 -19.86
N GLN A 388 0.88 0.61 -20.67
CA GLN A 388 0.53 2.02 -20.85
C GLN A 388 -0.85 2.10 -21.51
N THR A 389 -1.90 2.16 -20.71
CA THR A 389 -3.22 2.54 -21.18
C THR A 389 -3.25 4.07 -21.23
N TYR A 390 -3.35 4.64 -22.44
CA TYR A 390 -3.75 6.05 -22.61
C TYR A 390 -5.22 6.18 -22.19
N GLU A 391 -5.47 6.13 -20.88
CA GLU A 391 -6.79 6.38 -20.31
C GLU A 391 -6.87 7.81 -19.79
N GLN A 392 -7.91 8.51 -20.25
CA GLN A 392 -8.32 9.82 -19.75
C GLN A 392 -8.54 9.74 -18.22
N PRO A 393 -8.09 10.74 -17.44
CA PRO A 393 -8.23 10.69 -15.99
C PRO A 393 -9.72 10.69 -15.61
N LEU A 394 -10.15 9.58 -14.99
CA LEU A 394 -11.37 9.54 -14.19
C LEU A 394 -11.26 10.58 -13.07
N THR A 395 -12.21 11.49 -13.02
CA THR A 395 -12.32 12.47 -11.94
C THR A 395 -12.73 11.71 -10.66
N GLU A 396 -11.78 11.46 -9.78
CA GLU A 396 -12.07 10.99 -8.42
C GLU A 396 -12.87 12.07 -7.67
N TYR A 397 -14.11 11.76 -7.33
CA TYR A 397 -14.93 12.56 -6.42
C TYR A 397 -14.31 12.50 -5.02
N ILE A 398 -13.66 13.58 -4.61
CA ILE A 398 -13.30 13.83 -3.21
C ILE A 398 -14.62 14.05 -2.45
N ASN A 399 -15.10 13.03 -1.75
CA ASN A 399 -16.14 13.21 -0.74
C ASN A 399 -15.52 13.89 0.49
N GLU A 400 -15.77 15.18 0.61
CA GLU A 400 -15.46 15.96 1.79
C GLU A 400 -16.27 15.42 2.98
N TYR A 401 -15.59 14.93 4.02
CA TYR A 401 -16.21 14.41 5.24
C TYR A 401 -16.97 15.53 5.99
N GLY A 402 -18.26 15.67 5.69
CA GLY A 402 -19.21 16.56 6.36
C GLY A 402 -20.02 15.85 7.44
N ARG A 403 -19.78 16.28 8.69
CA ARG A 403 -20.53 16.04 9.95
C ARG A 403 -21.98 15.55 9.81
N ALA A 404 -22.27 14.37 10.34
CA ALA A 404 -23.61 13.99 10.76
C ALA A 404 -23.80 14.30 12.25
N SER A 405 -24.62 15.31 12.56
CA SER A 405 -25.25 15.48 13.86
C SER A 405 -26.73 15.11 13.73
N ASN A 406 -27.16 14.14 14.52
CA ASN A 406 -28.56 13.72 14.66
C ASN A 406 -29.45 14.89 15.11
N LEU A 407 -30.54 15.15 14.38
CA LEU A 407 -31.79 15.67 14.92
C LEU A 407 -32.96 15.10 14.11
N THR A 408 -33.90 14.54 14.86
CA THR A 408 -35.15 13.88 14.47
C THR A 408 -36.19 14.84 13.90
N GLY A 409 -37.01 14.39 12.95
CA GLY A 409 -38.27 15.06 12.62
C GLY A 409 -38.86 14.71 11.24
N SER A 410 -39.87 13.84 11.23
CA SER A 410 -40.72 13.50 10.08
C SER A 410 -41.53 14.68 9.58
N THR A 411 -41.55 14.98 8.27
CA THR A 411 -42.78 15.01 7.44
C THR A 411 -42.50 15.23 5.95
N THR A 412 -43.33 14.58 5.15
CA THR A 412 -43.46 14.59 3.69
C THR A 412 -43.75 15.99 3.12
N GLN A 413 -43.06 16.39 2.04
CA GLN A 413 -43.68 17.15 0.94
C GLN A 413 -42.80 17.15 -0.33
N LYS A 414 -43.39 16.69 -1.44
CA LYS A 414 -42.88 16.85 -2.80
C LYS A 414 -42.88 18.34 -3.16
N GLN A 415 -41.74 18.86 -3.64
CA GLN A 415 -41.74 20.01 -4.56
C GLN A 415 -40.48 20.01 -5.42
N ASN A 416 -40.70 20.00 -6.72
CA ASN A 416 -39.72 20.26 -7.77
C ASN A 416 -39.08 21.63 -7.56
N ASN A 417 -37.74 21.73 -7.65
CA ASN A 417 -37.13 22.98 -8.08
C ASN A 417 -35.80 22.77 -8.82
N LYS A 418 -35.74 23.42 -9.98
CA LYS A 418 -34.63 23.55 -10.93
C LYS A 418 -33.42 24.21 -10.29
N ILE A 419 -32.24 23.62 -10.46
CA ILE A 419 -30.96 24.26 -10.18
C ILE A 419 -30.57 25.10 -11.41
N LYS A 420 -30.46 26.43 -11.23
CA LYS A 420 -29.87 27.36 -12.19
C LYS A 420 -28.34 27.28 -12.08
N SER A 421 -27.71 26.69 -13.09
CA SER A 421 -26.28 26.83 -13.37
C SER A 421 -26.04 28.14 -14.11
N SER A 422 -25.11 28.96 -13.62
CA SER A 422 -24.63 30.16 -14.31
C SER A 422 -23.51 29.82 -15.28
N THR A 423 -23.85 29.34 -16.48
CA THR A 423 -22.93 29.34 -17.63
C THR A 423 -23.27 30.53 -18.51
N GLN A 424 -22.31 31.44 -18.66
CA GLN A 424 -22.38 32.55 -19.60
C GLN A 424 -22.47 31.94 -21.01
N SER A 425 -23.63 32.07 -21.68
CA SER A 425 -23.91 31.37 -22.94
C SER A 425 -23.00 31.91 -24.06
N ASN A 426 -21.94 31.18 -24.42
CA ASN A 426 -21.12 31.53 -25.56
C ASN A 426 -21.86 31.17 -26.86
N LYS A 427 -22.35 32.18 -27.57
CA LYS A 427 -23.13 32.01 -28.82
C LYS A 427 -22.38 31.26 -29.92
N PHE A 428 -21.04 31.24 -29.88
CA PHE A 428 -20.23 30.50 -30.85
C PHE A 428 -20.27 29.01 -30.57
N ILE A 429 -20.05 28.61 -29.30
CA ILE A 429 -20.15 27.22 -28.86
C ILE A 429 -21.55 26.70 -29.16
N ASN A 430 -22.59 27.39 -28.70
CA ASN A 430 -23.99 27.01 -28.93
C ASN A 430 -24.39 26.89 -30.41
N ARG A 431 -23.63 27.48 -31.34
CA ARG A 431 -23.92 27.44 -32.78
C ARG A 431 -23.26 26.26 -33.48
N PHE A 432 -22.10 25.83 -33.02
CA PHE A 432 -21.27 24.85 -33.72
C PHE A 432 -21.11 23.54 -32.96
N ASP A 433 -21.23 23.54 -31.64
CA ASP A 433 -21.29 22.34 -30.79
C ASP A 433 -22.55 21.54 -31.15
N LYS A 434 -22.37 20.43 -31.87
CA LYS A 434 -23.46 19.59 -32.36
C LYS A 434 -23.66 18.37 -31.50
N ASP A 435 -22.61 17.89 -30.84
CA ASP A 435 -22.67 16.72 -29.98
C ASP A 435 -22.91 17.08 -28.49
N GLY A 436 -22.90 18.37 -28.15
CA GLY A 436 -23.31 18.92 -26.87
C GLY A 436 -22.21 18.88 -25.81
N ASP A 437 -20.94 18.80 -26.23
CA ASP A 437 -19.78 18.64 -25.34
C ASP A 437 -19.20 19.96 -24.81
N ALA A 438 -19.87 21.09 -25.11
CA ALA A 438 -19.53 22.45 -24.72
C ALA A 438 -18.20 22.99 -25.31
N LYS A 439 -17.67 22.34 -26.34
CA LYS A 439 -16.55 22.81 -27.16
C LYS A 439 -16.89 22.60 -28.65
N VAL A 440 -16.01 23.02 -29.55
CA VAL A 440 -16.25 22.89 -31.00
C VAL A 440 -15.05 22.21 -31.63
N SER A 441 -15.25 21.02 -32.17
CA SER A 441 -14.23 20.28 -32.92
C SER A 441 -14.02 20.83 -34.33
N ALA A 442 -12.90 20.45 -34.96
CA ALA A 442 -12.63 20.79 -36.35
C ALA A 442 -13.70 20.25 -37.31
N SER A 443 -14.35 19.12 -36.96
CA SER A 443 -15.41 18.50 -37.76
C SER A 443 -16.73 19.29 -37.70
N GLU A 444 -16.96 19.96 -36.58
CA GLU A 444 -18.14 20.80 -36.33
C GLU A 444 -17.98 22.20 -36.94
N PHE A 445 -16.76 22.72 -36.94
CA PHE A 445 -16.41 24.02 -37.50
C PHE A 445 -16.09 23.98 -39.00
N LYS A 446 -17.14 23.95 -39.83
CA LYS A 446 -17.05 23.82 -41.30
C LYS A 446 -16.40 25.00 -42.06
N ALA A 447 -15.83 25.99 -41.39
CA ALA A 447 -15.29 27.22 -42.01
C ALA A 447 -13.81 27.12 -42.47
N GLY A 448 -13.21 25.92 -42.40
CA GLY A 448 -11.86 25.63 -42.91
C GLY A 448 -10.78 25.60 -41.82
N THR A 449 -9.79 24.71 -41.99
CA THR A 449 -8.75 24.36 -40.98
C THR A 449 -7.89 25.55 -40.54
N LYS A 450 -7.58 26.50 -41.44
CA LYS A 450 -6.82 27.71 -41.07
C LYS A 450 -7.54 28.57 -40.02
N ARG A 451 -8.87 28.65 -40.11
CA ARG A 451 -9.67 29.46 -39.20
C ARG A 451 -9.97 28.73 -37.90
N PHE A 452 -10.02 27.40 -37.95
CA PHE A 452 -10.08 26.55 -36.76
C PHE A 452 -8.83 26.73 -35.90
N ASN A 453 -7.65 26.52 -36.49
CA ASN A 453 -6.36 26.65 -35.81
C ASN A 453 -6.05 28.08 -35.34
N HIS A 454 -6.78 29.08 -35.83
CA HIS A 454 -6.65 30.45 -35.34
C HIS A 454 -7.36 30.65 -33.99
N PHE A 455 -8.42 29.88 -33.73
CA PHE A 455 -9.18 29.95 -32.49
C PHE A 455 -8.72 28.91 -31.47
N ASP A 456 -8.33 27.71 -31.91
CA ASP A 456 -7.69 26.68 -31.08
C ASP A 456 -6.26 27.15 -30.68
N LYS A 457 -6.17 27.87 -29.55
CA LYS A 457 -4.94 28.54 -29.11
C LYS A 457 -4.01 27.57 -28.43
N ASN A 458 -4.57 26.61 -27.69
CA ASN A 458 -3.81 25.58 -26.99
C ASN A 458 -3.45 24.38 -27.89
N LYS A 459 -3.98 24.34 -29.13
CA LYS A 459 -3.75 23.32 -30.16
C LYS A 459 -4.22 21.93 -29.72
N ASP A 460 -5.29 21.88 -28.92
CA ASP A 460 -5.88 20.63 -28.42
C ASP A 460 -6.89 20.01 -29.38
N GLY A 461 -7.16 20.66 -30.52
CA GLY A 461 -8.09 20.18 -31.54
C GLY A 461 -9.55 20.60 -31.30
N TYR A 462 -9.80 21.48 -30.33
CA TYR A 462 -11.11 22.01 -29.98
C TYR A 462 -11.07 23.53 -29.78
N ILE A 463 -12.21 24.19 -29.96
CA ILE A 463 -12.40 25.60 -29.60
C ILE A 463 -13.32 25.63 -28.39
N THR A 464 -12.80 26.02 -27.25
CA THR A 464 -13.56 26.19 -26.01
C THR A 464 -14.21 27.57 -25.91
N ALA A 465 -15.07 27.78 -24.91
CA ALA A 465 -15.72 29.08 -24.69
C ALA A 465 -14.74 30.24 -24.48
N ASP A 466 -13.54 29.98 -23.95
CA ASP A 466 -12.50 30.98 -23.71
C ASP A 466 -11.68 31.31 -24.98
N GLU A 467 -11.75 30.43 -25.97
CA GLU A 467 -11.07 30.54 -27.27
C GLU A 467 -11.97 31.08 -28.37
N ALA A 468 -13.27 30.87 -28.21
CA ALA A 468 -14.30 31.25 -29.16
C ALA A 468 -14.38 32.78 -29.37
N PRO A 469 -14.55 33.25 -30.61
CA PRO A 469 -14.67 34.67 -30.91
C PRO A 469 -15.93 35.27 -30.29
N THR A 470 -15.78 36.42 -29.63
CA THR A 470 -16.87 37.08 -28.89
C THR A 470 -17.67 38.08 -29.73
N GLY A 471 -17.47 38.15 -31.06
CA GLY A 471 -18.20 39.06 -31.94
C GLY A 471 -18.09 38.73 -33.44
N PRO A 472 -18.94 39.34 -34.31
CA PRO A 472 -18.90 39.11 -35.74
C PRO A 472 -17.57 39.60 -36.36
N PRO A 473 -17.09 38.99 -37.46
CA PRO A 473 -15.83 39.37 -38.07
C PRO A 473 -15.82 40.85 -38.47
N LYS A 474 -14.73 41.56 -38.15
CA LYS A 474 -14.50 42.92 -38.66
C LYS A 474 -14.35 42.84 -40.18
N ASN A 475 -15.26 43.46 -40.93
CA ASN A 475 -15.13 43.60 -42.37
C ASN A 475 -13.94 44.53 -42.68
N THR A 476 -12.84 43.97 -43.17
CA THR A 476 -11.83 44.73 -43.90
C THR A 476 -12.18 44.67 -45.39
N LYS A 477 -12.60 45.81 -45.94
CA LYS A 477 -12.51 46.07 -47.39
C LYS A 477 -11.07 46.35 -47.76
#